data_AF-A0A1Y2FKU5-F1
#
_entry.id   AF-A0A1Y2FKU5-F1
#
_cell.length_a   1.000
_cell.length_b   1.000
_cell.length_c   1.000
_cell.angle_alpha   90.00
_cell.angle_beta   90.00
_cell.angle_gamma   90.00
#
_symmetry.space_group_name_H-M   'P 1'
#
loop_
_entity.id
_entity.type
_entity.pdbx_description
1 polymer ?
#
loop_
_entity_poly.entity_id
_entity_poly.type
_entity_poly.pdbx_seq_one_letter_code
_entity_poly.pdbx_strand_id
1 'polypeptide(L)'
;MKLNLFKSLAIALPLVAVNLKKVAAEDAFFGNVSRVDLFEHIDFRVPTIRVELTDVDYKNLFWGYECFRDETPGFLKRNEHCFTAPYVDLNYATRRTFYDKEFIKMSAITNSTDLEIVQSTIDQKHNITLQEFESIITTYSNFTLEEIFSLPYKLALPSEKYFEAQDTAKMTFELDE
;
A
#
# COMPACT_ATOMS: atom_id res chain seq x y z
N MET A 1 34.96 3.01 68.33
CA MET A 1 33.86 2.46 67.51
C MET A 1 34.41 1.30 66.68
N LYS A 2 34.16 0.04 67.07
CA LYS A 2 34.71 -1.13 66.36
C LYS A 2 33.86 -1.40 65.11
N LEU A 3 34.36 -1.01 63.93
CA LEU A 3 33.71 -1.37 62.67
C LEU A 3 33.86 -2.88 62.45
N ASN A 4 32.72 -3.57 62.39
CA ASN A 4 32.62 -5.00 62.08
C ASN A 4 32.94 -5.24 60.60
N LEU A 5 34.23 -5.30 60.26
CA LEU A 5 34.75 -5.52 58.89
C LEU A 5 34.14 -6.78 58.23
N PHE A 6 33.79 -7.79 59.02
CA PHE A 6 33.18 -9.04 58.55
C PHE A 6 31.74 -8.87 58.03
N LYS A 7 30.97 -7.89 58.52
CA LYS A 7 29.60 -7.65 58.02
C LYS A 7 29.60 -6.91 56.68
N SER A 8 30.60 -6.07 56.43
CA SER A 8 30.78 -5.36 55.15
C SER A 8 31.27 -6.28 54.02
N LEU A 9 32.09 -7.30 54.32
CA LEU A 9 32.55 -8.26 53.32
C LEU A 9 31.43 -9.19 52.84
N ALA A 10 30.50 -9.56 53.73
CA ALA A 10 29.38 -10.45 53.43
C ALA A 10 28.36 -9.86 52.44
N ILE A 11 28.29 -8.53 52.32
CA ILE A 11 27.39 -7.82 51.39
C ILE A 11 28.09 -7.57 50.04
N ALA A 12 29.43 -7.44 50.03
CA ALA A 12 30.20 -7.20 48.81
C ALA A 12 30.31 -8.46 47.91
N LEU A 13 30.44 -9.65 48.49
CA LEU A 13 30.55 -10.90 47.72
C LEU A 13 29.32 -11.21 46.83
N PRO A 14 28.06 -11.13 47.32
CA PRO A 14 26.90 -11.38 46.47
C PRO A 14 26.71 -10.29 45.40
N LEU A 15 27.14 -9.04 45.65
CA LEU A 15 27.05 -7.96 44.66
C LEU A 15 28.00 -8.18 43.48
N VAL A 16 29.20 -8.71 43.73
CA VAL A 16 30.15 -9.08 42.67
C VAL A 16 29.68 -10.33 41.92
N ALA A 17 29.12 -11.32 42.63
CA ALA A 17 28.60 -12.55 42.02
C ALA A 17 27.34 -12.33 41.15
N VAL A 18 26.48 -11.36 41.50
CA VAL A 18 25.28 -11.02 40.69
C VAL A 18 25.64 -10.22 39.44
N ASN A 19 26.76 -9.47 39.43
CA ASN A 19 27.21 -8.73 38.25
C ASN A 19 27.98 -9.59 37.24
N LEU A 20 28.65 -10.67 37.68
CA LEU A 20 29.32 -11.60 36.76
C LEU A 20 28.35 -12.47 35.95
N LYS A 21 27.12 -12.70 36.43
CA LYS A 21 26.09 -13.46 35.70
C LYS A 21 25.43 -12.69 34.55
N LYS A 22 25.70 -11.39 34.40
CA LYS A 22 25.12 -10.57 33.31
C LYS A 22 25.94 -10.61 32.00
N VAL A 23 27.10 -11.27 31.98
CA VAL A 23 28.04 -11.18 30.84
C VAL A 23 27.98 -12.39 29.89
N ALA A 24 27.39 -13.51 30.29
CA ALA A 24 27.27 -14.71 29.45
C ALA A 24 25.80 -15.11 29.28
N ALA A 25 25.05 -14.30 28.53
CA ALA A 25 23.79 -14.74 27.95
C ALA A 25 24.09 -15.24 26.54
N GLU A 26 24.44 -16.52 26.42
CA GLU A 26 24.46 -17.23 25.14
C GLU A 26 23.00 -17.38 24.67
N ASP A 27 22.72 -16.95 23.44
CA ASP A 27 21.41 -17.14 22.85
C ASP A 27 21.35 -18.57 22.28
N ALA A 28 20.53 -19.43 22.90
CA ALA A 28 20.40 -20.83 22.49
C ALA A 28 19.94 -21.00 21.03
N PHE A 29 19.38 -19.97 20.41
CA PHE A 29 19.00 -19.97 19.00
C PHE A 29 20.19 -19.76 18.06
N PHE A 30 21.19 -18.96 18.46
CA PHE A 30 22.35 -18.60 17.62
C PHE A 30 23.65 -19.33 17.99
N GLY A 31 23.64 -20.17 19.04
CA GLY A 31 24.79 -20.95 19.46
C GLY A 31 25.79 -20.16 20.30
N ASN A 32 27.08 -20.52 20.25
CA ASN A 32 28.14 -19.92 21.08
C ASN A 32 28.65 -18.59 20.49
N VAL A 33 27.73 -17.65 20.26
CA VAL A 33 28.01 -16.30 19.77
C VAL A 33 27.50 -15.33 20.82
N SER A 34 28.33 -14.37 21.24
CA SER A 34 27.86 -13.39 22.21
C SER A 34 26.82 -12.48 21.55
N ARG A 35 25.83 -12.05 22.33
CA ARG A 35 24.83 -11.07 21.85
C ARG A 35 25.51 -9.83 21.26
N VAL A 36 26.62 -9.37 21.84
CA VAL A 36 27.39 -8.22 21.36
C VAL A 36 27.96 -8.48 19.96
N ASP A 37 28.52 -9.67 19.71
CA ASP A 37 29.03 -10.02 18.38
C ASP A 37 27.89 -10.08 17.35
N LEU A 38 26.72 -10.59 17.74
CA LEU A 38 25.53 -10.58 16.90
C LEU A 38 25.10 -9.15 16.54
N PHE A 39 25.04 -8.25 17.52
CA PHE A 39 24.76 -6.83 17.30
C PHE A 39 25.80 -6.19 16.38
N GLU A 40 27.08 -6.49 16.57
CA GLU A 40 28.13 -5.97 15.69
C GLU A 40 27.98 -6.40 14.24
N HIS A 41 27.55 -7.64 14.00
CA HIS A 41 27.40 -8.20 12.65
C HIS A 41 26.08 -7.86 11.96
N ILE A 42 24.98 -7.65 12.70
CA ILE A 42 23.65 -7.43 12.12
C ILE A 42 23.21 -5.96 12.15
N ASP A 43 23.60 -5.18 13.15
CA ASP A 43 23.05 -3.84 13.41
C ASP A 43 23.92 -2.73 12.79
N PHE A 44 25.22 -2.99 12.56
CA PHE A 44 26.11 -2.03 11.88
C PHE A 44 26.37 -2.33 10.40
N ARG A 45 26.00 -3.53 9.93
CA ARG A 45 26.15 -3.92 8.52
C ARG A 45 24.77 -4.01 7.88
N VAL A 46 24.31 -2.88 7.37
CA VAL A 46 23.05 -2.81 6.61
C VAL A 46 23.35 -3.21 5.16
N PRO A 47 22.68 -4.22 4.60
CA PRO A 47 22.92 -4.60 3.22
C PRO A 47 22.49 -3.49 2.27
N THR A 48 23.25 -3.28 1.21
CA THR A 48 22.80 -2.53 0.06
C THR A 48 21.74 -3.35 -0.66
N ILE A 49 20.52 -2.82 -0.70
CA ILE A 49 19.41 -3.42 -1.45
C ILE A 49 19.35 -2.73 -2.81
N ARG A 50 19.52 -3.50 -3.89
CA ARG A 50 19.35 -2.99 -5.25
C ARG A 50 18.13 -3.63 -5.88
N VAL A 51 17.18 -2.80 -6.30
CA VAL A 51 15.98 -3.22 -7.04
C VAL A 51 16.13 -2.78 -8.48
N GLU A 52 16.14 -3.74 -9.38
CA GLU A 52 16.12 -3.53 -10.83
C GLU A 52 14.70 -3.76 -11.33
N LEU A 53 14.07 -2.70 -11.82
CA LEU A 53 12.75 -2.74 -12.47
C LEU A 53 12.91 -2.46 -13.96
N THR A 54 12.03 -3.04 -14.78
CA THR A 54 11.92 -2.60 -16.18
C THR A 54 11.35 -1.18 -16.24
N ASP A 55 11.55 -0.48 -17.36
CA ASP A 55 10.92 0.83 -17.58
C ASP A 55 9.39 0.77 -17.47
N VAL A 56 8.79 -0.37 -17.83
CA VAL A 56 7.35 -0.59 -17.75
C VAL A 56 6.91 -0.74 -16.30
N ASP A 57 7.58 -1.60 -15.53
CA ASP A 57 7.26 -1.82 -14.12
C ASP A 57 7.51 -0.56 -13.28
N TYR A 58 8.60 0.16 -13.57
CA TYR A 58 8.88 1.44 -12.95
C TYR A 58 7.76 2.45 -13.24
N LYS A 59 7.37 2.63 -14.51
CA LYS A 59 6.26 3.56 -14.85
C LYS A 59 4.95 3.16 -14.19
N ASN A 60 4.59 1.88 -14.22
CA ASN A 60 3.36 1.39 -13.61
C ASN A 60 3.34 1.62 -12.09
N LEU A 61 4.47 1.41 -11.42
CA LEU A 61 4.60 1.68 -9.99
C LEU A 61 4.36 3.15 -9.68
N PHE A 62 5.05 4.05 -10.39
CA PHE A 62 4.93 5.49 -10.16
C PHE A 62 3.54 6.03 -10.54
N TRP A 63 2.99 5.62 -11.67
CA TRP A 63 1.62 5.99 -12.07
C TRP A 63 0.59 5.47 -11.09
N GLY A 64 0.75 4.25 -10.58
CA GLY A 64 -0.10 3.72 -9.51
C GLY A 64 -0.09 4.61 -8.28
N TYR A 65 1.09 4.99 -7.79
CA TYR A 65 1.21 5.91 -6.64
C TYR A 65 0.62 7.29 -6.92
N GLU A 66 0.82 7.84 -8.12
CA GLU A 66 0.23 9.11 -8.51
C GLU A 66 -1.31 9.04 -8.52
N CYS A 67 -1.88 7.96 -9.06
CA CYS A 67 -3.32 7.77 -9.05
C CYS A 67 -3.89 7.57 -7.66
N PHE A 68 -3.25 6.77 -6.80
CA PHE A 68 -3.67 6.63 -5.41
C PHE A 68 -3.68 7.98 -4.66
N ARG A 69 -2.64 8.79 -4.86
CA ARG A 69 -2.60 10.15 -4.28
C ARG A 69 -3.71 11.02 -4.86
N ASP A 70 -3.87 11.01 -6.19
CA ASP A 70 -4.78 11.89 -6.90
C ASP A 70 -6.26 11.56 -6.62
N GLU A 71 -6.58 10.29 -6.37
CA GLU A 71 -7.91 9.76 -5.99
C GLU A 71 -8.19 9.83 -4.48
N THR A 72 -7.27 10.37 -3.68
CA THR A 72 -7.50 10.55 -2.23
C THR A 72 -8.50 11.70 -2.02
N PRO A 73 -9.52 11.56 -1.14
CA PRO A 73 -10.56 12.58 -0.93
C PRO A 73 -10.05 13.98 -0.54
N GLY A 74 -8.84 14.07 0.02
CA GLY A 74 -8.22 15.35 0.40
C GLY A 74 -7.44 16.05 -0.72
N PHE A 75 -7.26 15.42 -1.89
CA PHE A 75 -6.47 15.98 -2.99
C PHE A 75 -7.28 16.10 -4.28
N LEU A 76 -8.04 15.06 -4.66
CA LEU A 76 -9.00 15.04 -5.77
C LEU A 76 -8.50 15.79 -7.02
N LYS A 77 -7.37 15.35 -7.57
CA LYS A 77 -6.77 16.00 -8.73
C LYS A 77 -7.20 15.31 -10.01
N ARG A 78 -7.66 16.08 -10.99
CA ARG A 78 -7.95 15.56 -12.33
C ARG A 78 -6.70 14.98 -12.97
N ASN A 79 -6.75 13.69 -13.28
CA ASN A 79 -5.69 12.97 -13.96
C ASN A 79 -6.30 11.93 -14.91
N GLU A 80 -6.37 12.27 -16.20
CA GLU A 80 -6.99 11.39 -17.21
C GLU A 80 -6.30 10.02 -17.31
N HIS A 81 -5.00 9.95 -17.02
CA HIS A 81 -4.29 8.68 -17.01
C HIS A 81 -4.82 7.73 -15.93
N CYS A 82 -5.31 8.24 -14.80
CA CYS A 82 -5.88 7.43 -13.75
C CYS A 82 -7.25 6.88 -14.13
N PHE A 83 -8.10 7.70 -14.75
CA PHE A 83 -9.43 7.27 -15.21
C PHE A 83 -9.39 6.33 -16.43
N THR A 84 -8.26 6.27 -17.11
CA THR A 84 -8.03 5.40 -18.28
C THR A 84 -6.94 4.36 -18.03
N ALA A 85 -6.52 4.18 -16.77
CA ALA A 85 -5.47 3.23 -16.43
C ALA A 85 -5.93 1.79 -16.76
N PRO A 86 -5.00 0.86 -17.01
CA PRO A 86 -5.34 -0.52 -17.39
C PRO A 86 -6.24 -1.28 -16.39
N TYR A 87 -6.30 -0.81 -15.14
CA TYR A 87 -7.14 -1.37 -14.08
C TYR A 87 -8.52 -0.72 -13.94
N VAL A 88 -8.79 0.33 -14.72
CA VAL A 88 -10.10 0.97 -14.74
C VAL A 88 -11.00 0.28 -15.76
N ASP A 89 -12.08 -0.31 -15.25
CA ASP A 89 -13.17 -0.82 -16.06
C ASP A 89 -14.39 0.12 -15.89
N LEU A 90 -14.66 0.93 -16.92
CA LEU A 90 -15.77 1.88 -16.90
C LEU A 90 -17.14 1.20 -16.94
N ASN A 91 -17.24 -0.01 -17.49
CA ASN A 91 -18.49 -0.77 -17.47
C ASN A 91 -18.76 -1.26 -16.04
N TYR A 92 -17.73 -1.76 -15.36
CA TYR A 92 -17.80 -2.08 -13.93
C TYR A 92 -18.16 -0.84 -13.10
N ALA A 93 -17.49 0.30 -13.33
CA ALA A 93 -17.78 1.55 -12.63
C ALA A 93 -19.23 2.02 -12.86
N THR A 94 -19.74 1.89 -14.08
CA THR A 94 -21.14 2.19 -14.44
C THR A 94 -22.11 1.30 -13.68
N ARG A 95 -21.95 -0.03 -13.76
CA ARG A 95 -22.80 -0.96 -13.01
C ARG A 95 -22.77 -0.67 -11.52
N ARG A 96 -21.59 -0.39 -10.97
CA ARG A 96 -21.45 -0.10 -9.55
C ARG A 96 -22.15 1.21 -9.16
N THR A 97 -22.04 2.23 -9.99
CA THR A 97 -22.62 3.55 -9.76
C THR A 97 -24.15 3.52 -9.74
N PHE A 98 -24.76 2.86 -10.73
CA PHE A 98 -26.21 2.92 -10.93
C PHE A 98 -26.98 1.72 -10.38
N TYR A 99 -26.32 0.57 -10.17
CA TYR A 99 -26.99 -0.68 -9.79
C TYR A 99 -26.45 -1.28 -8.48
N ASP A 100 -25.14 -1.51 -8.36
CA ASP A 100 -24.61 -2.25 -7.18
C ASP A 100 -24.60 -1.39 -5.90
N LYS A 101 -24.36 -0.08 -6.03
CA LYS A 101 -24.28 0.88 -4.91
C LYS A 101 -25.28 2.02 -5.00
N GLU A 102 -25.87 2.23 -6.17
CA GLU A 102 -26.87 3.27 -6.42
C GLU A 102 -26.43 4.66 -5.92
N PHE A 103 -25.16 5.03 -6.15
CA PHE A 103 -24.67 6.39 -5.87
C PHE A 103 -25.48 7.43 -6.66
N ILE A 104 -25.96 7.03 -7.84
CA ILE A 104 -26.95 7.74 -8.64
C ILE A 104 -28.09 6.77 -8.92
N LYS A 105 -29.33 7.20 -8.65
CA LYS A 105 -30.51 6.37 -8.92
C LYS A 105 -30.79 6.35 -10.41
N MET A 106 -31.08 5.16 -10.96
CA MET A 106 -31.48 5.02 -12.38
C MET A 106 -32.69 5.91 -12.74
N SER A 107 -33.62 6.09 -11.79
CA SER A 107 -34.80 6.95 -11.97
C SER A 107 -34.49 8.45 -12.07
N ALA A 108 -33.26 8.89 -11.77
CA ALA A 108 -32.83 10.27 -11.97
C ALA A 108 -32.47 10.56 -13.44
N ILE A 109 -32.23 9.53 -14.26
CA ILE A 109 -31.88 9.68 -15.66
C ILE A 109 -33.13 9.97 -16.48
N THR A 110 -33.28 11.22 -16.91
CA THR A 110 -34.48 11.68 -17.65
C THR A 110 -34.31 11.60 -19.16
N ASN A 111 -33.08 11.65 -19.68
CA ASN A 111 -32.81 11.52 -21.10
C ASN A 111 -32.84 10.04 -21.52
N SER A 112 -33.62 9.72 -22.55
CA SER A 112 -33.74 8.34 -23.05
C SER A 112 -32.44 7.78 -23.62
N THR A 113 -31.61 8.62 -24.24
CA THR A 113 -30.32 8.19 -24.82
C THR A 113 -29.32 7.84 -23.72
N ASP A 114 -29.22 8.67 -22.68
CA ASP A 114 -28.33 8.38 -21.55
C ASP A 114 -28.78 7.11 -20.81
N LEU A 115 -30.10 6.93 -20.64
CA LEU A 115 -30.66 5.73 -20.04
C LEU A 115 -30.33 4.47 -20.86
N GLU A 116 -30.41 4.57 -22.19
CA GLU A 116 -30.03 3.48 -23.09
C GLU A 116 -28.52 3.15 -23.01
N ILE A 117 -27.66 4.17 -22.95
CA ILE A 117 -26.22 4.00 -22.75
C ILE A 117 -25.96 3.25 -21.44
N VAL A 118 -26.51 3.73 -20.31
CA VAL A 118 -26.30 3.08 -19.00
C VAL A 118 -26.82 1.65 -19.00
N GLN A 119 -28.04 1.41 -19.50
CA GLN A 119 -28.63 0.07 -19.50
C GLN A 119 -27.85 -0.89 -20.42
N SER A 120 -27.46 -0.44 -21.61
CA SER A 120 -26.67 -1.26 -22.54
C SER A 120 -25.27 -1.56 -22.01
N THR A 121 -24.66 -0.65 -21.25
CA THR A 121 -23.39 -0.90 -20.55
C THR A 121 -23.54 -1.94 -19.44
N ILE A 122 -24.59 -1.86 -18.62
CA ILE A 122 -24.89 -2.85 -17.58
C ILE A 122 -25.14 -4.24 -18.19
N ASP A 123 -25.87 -4.28 -19.31
CA ASP A 123 -26.13 -5.49 -20.08
C ASP A 123 -24.91 -6.00 -20.87
N GLN A 124 -23.76 -5.35 -20.77
CA GLN A 124 -22.51 -5.68 -21.50
C GLN A 124 -22.63 -5.63 -23.03
N LYS A 125 -23.53 -4.78 -23.55
CA LYS A 125 -23.73 -4.53 -24.99
C LYS A 125 -23.00 -3.27 -25.48
N HIS A 126 -22.66 -2.36 -24.58
CA HIS A 126 -21.95 -1.11 -24.87
C HIS A 126 -20.72 -0.96 -23.98
N ASN A 127 -19.58 -0.62 -24.58
CA ASN A 127 -18.39 -0.24 -23.85
C ASN A 127 -18.39 1.27 -23.70
N ILE A 128 -18.75 1.74 -22.50
CA ILE A 128 -18.89 3.17 -22.25
C ILE A 128 -17.52 3.86 -22.31
N THR A 129 -17.50 5.03 -22.92
CA THR A 129 -16.32 5.89 -22.95
C THR A 129 -16.23 6.74 -21.68
N LEU A 130 -15.03 7.26 -21.38
CA LEU A 130 -14.85 8.17 -20.24
C LEU A 130 -15.72 9.42 -20.37
N GLN A 131 -15.84 9.96 -21.58
CA GLN A 131 -16.63 11.14 -21.86
C GLN A 131 -18.13 10.90 -21.65
N GLU A 132 -18.66 9.77 -22.13
CA GLU A 132 -20.06 9.39 -21.87
C GLU A 132 -20.30 9.22 -20.38
N PHE A 133 -19.41 8.50 -19.68
CA PHE A 133 -19.51 8.30 -18.24
C PHE A 133 -19.52 9.65 -17.50
N GLU A 134 -18.53 10.51 -17.73
CA GLU A 134 -18.43 11.83 -17.10
C GLU A 134 -19.66 12.70 -17.39
N SER A 135 -20.12 12.72 -18.64
CA SER A 135 -21.31 13.48 -19.03
C SER A 135 -22.55 13.03 -18.24
N ILE A 136 -22.74 11.72 -18.09
CA ILE A 136 -23.89 11.17 -17.37
C ILE A 136 -23.76 11.47 -15.86
N ILE A 137 -22.58 11.25 -15.26
CA ILE A 137 -22.35 11.55 -13.83
C ILE A 137 -22.63 13.02 -13.53
N THR A 138 -22.05 13.94 -14.30
CA THR A 138 -22.18 15.38 -14.07
C THR A 138 -23.57 15.92 -14.39
N THR A 139 -24.33 15.25 -15.26
CA THR A 139 -25.72 15.63 -15.58
C THR A 139 -26.71 15.21 -14.51
N TYR A 140 -26.57 14.00 -13.96
CA TYR A 140 -27.58 13.40 -13.06
C TYR A 140 -27.14 13.32 -11.59
N SER A 141 -26.04 13.98 -11.23
CA SER A 141 -25.57 14.07 -9.84
C SER A 141 -24.82 15.37 -9.58
N ASN A 142 -24.46 15.59 -8.32
CA ASN A 142 -23.59 16.68 -7.92
C ASN A 142 -22.11 16.26 -7.86
N PHE A 143 -21.78 15.04 -8.33
CA PHE A 143 -20.40 14.58 -8.36
C PHE A 143 -19.68 15.10 -9.59
N THR A 144 -18.43 15.49 -9.37
CA THR A 144 -17.40 15.55 -10.39
C THR A 144 -16.84 14.14 -10.67
N LEU A 145 -16.12 14.01 -11.78
CA LEU A 145 -15.48 12.74 -12.14
C LEU A 145 -14.43 12.33 -11.08
N GLU A 146 -13.66 13.30 -10.59
CA GLU A 146 -12.62 13.13 -9.57
C GLU A 146 -13.22 12.64 -8.24
N GLU A 147 -14.36 13.19 -7.84
CA GLU A 147 -15.04 12.79 -6.61
C GLU A 147 -15.57 11.36 -6.68
N ILE A 148 -16.27 11.00 -7.76
CA ILE A 148 -16.89 9.67 -7.88
C ILE A 148 -15.85 8.56 -8.08
N PHE A 149 -14.69 8.87 -8.69
CA PHE A 149 -13.57 7.94 -8.79
C PHE A 149 -12.70 7.88 -7.53
N SER A 150 -12.94 8.73 -6.53
CA SER A 150 -12.14 8.68 -5.31
C SER A 150 -12.24 7.32 -4.60
N LEU A 151 -11.16 6.96 -3.89
CA LEU A 151 -10.99 5.64 -3.27
C LEU A 151 -12.19 5.15 -2.43
N PRO A 152 -12.93 5.99 -1.68
CA PRO A 152 -14.09 5.55 -0.92
C PRO A 152 -15.24 4.93 -1.75
N TYR A 153 -15.43 5.38 -3.00
CA TYR A 153 -16.50 4.88 -3.88
C TYR A 153 -16.15 3.55 -4.55
N LYS A 154 -14.85 3.24 -4.64
CA LYS A 154 -14.34 1.95 -5.13
C LYS A 154 -14.83 1.64 -6.56
N LEU A 155 -14.86 2.65 -7.42
CA LEU A 155 -15.27 2.49 -8.83
C LEU A 155 -14.13 1.95 -9.69
N ALA A 156 -12.90 2.35 -9.39
CA ALA A 156 -11.68 1.73 -9.87
C ALA A 156 -10.89 1.27 -8.65
N LEU A 157 -10.55 0.00 -8.60
CA LEU A 157 -9.61 -0.52 -7.61
C LEU A 157 -8.53 -1.27 -8.37
N PRO A 158 -7.26 -0.83 -8.31
CA PRO A 158 -6.19 -1.60 -8.91
C PRO A 158 -6.11 -2.95 -8.20
N SER A 159 -6.23 -4.03 -8.96
CA SER A 159 -5.99 -5.38 -8.45
C SER A 159 -4.49 -5.60 -8.26
N GLU A 160 -4.11 -6.48 -7.32
CA GLU A 160 -2.70 -6.82 -7.04
C GLU A 160 -1.93 -7.23 -8.31
N LYS A 161 -2.63 -7.84 -9.28
CA LYS A 161 -2.07 -8.26 -10.57
C LYS A 161 -1.47 -7.12 -11.40
N TYR A 162 -1.92 -5.88 -11.21
CA TYR A 162 -1.37 -4.73 -11.94
C TYR A 162 -0.03 -4.25 -11.39
N PHE A 163 0.33 -4.71 -10.19
CA PHE A 163 1.60 -4.42 -9.55
C PHE A 163 2.51 -5.65 -9.47
N GLU A 164 2.11 -6.77 -10.09
CA GLU A 164 2.99 -7.92 -10.28
C GLU A 164 4.12 -7.51 -11.21
N ALA A 165 5.35 -7.55 -10.69
CA ALA A 165 6.53 -7.28 -11.47
C ALA A 165 6.70 -8.37 -12.54
N GLN A 166 7.07 -7.97 -13.75
CA GLN A 166 7.36 -8.95 -14.80
C GLN A 166 8.57 -9.82 -14.41
N ASP A 167 8.73 -10.97 -15.07
CA ASP A 167 9.78 -11.99 -14.80
C ASP A 167 11.24 -11.47 -14.85
N THR A 168 11.44 -10.21 -15.20
CA THR A 168 12.75 -9.56 -15.34
C THR A 168 13.11 -8.64 -14.18
N ALA A 169 12.18 -8.32 -13.28
CA ALA A 169 12.47 -7.55 -12.08
C ALA A 169 13.35 -8.38 -11.11
N LYS A 170 14.37 -7.74 -10.54
CA LYS A 170 15.34 -8.39 -9.66
C LYS A 170 15.59 -7.57 -8.41
N MET A 171 15.80 -8.26 -7.30
CA MET A 171 16.26 -7.67 -6.04
C MET A 171 17.54 -8.38 -5.63
N THR A 172 18.62 -7.63 -5.45
CA THR A 172 19.88 -8.14 -4.91
C THR A 172 20.14 -7.53 -3.53
N PHE A 173 20.76 -8.33 -2.68
CA PHE A 173 21.18 -7.96 -1.34
C PHE A 173 22.68 -8.15 -1.25
N GLU A 174 23.40 -7.05 -1.07
CA GLU A 174 24.86 -7.05 -0.95
C GLU A 174 25.22 -6.58 0.46
N LEU A 175 25.80 -7.47 1.26
CA LEU A 175 26.28 -7.13 2.60
C LEU A 175 27.77 -6.82 2.49
N ASP A 176 28.19 -5.63 2.92
CA ASP A 176 29.61 -5.27 2.95
C ASP A 176 30.35 -6.19 3.96
N GLU A 177 31.41 -6.86 3.47
CA GLU A 177 32.30 -7.73 4.27
C GLU A 177 33.26 -6.95 5.20
#